data_AF-A0A9D1R1L4-F1
#
_entry.id   AF-A0A9D1R1L4-F1
#
_cell.length_a   1.000
_cell.length_b   1.000
_cell.length_c   1.000
_cell.angle_alpha   90.00
_cell.angle_beta   90.00
_cell.angle_gamma   90.00
#
_symmetry.space_group_name_H-M   'P 1'
#
loop_
_entity.id
_entity.type
_entity.pdbx_description
1 polymer ?
#
loop_
_entity_poly.entity_id
_entity_poly.type
_entity_poly.pdbx_seq_one_letter_code
_entity_poly.pdbx_strand_id
1 'polypeptide(L)'
;MLQYITALPSPAWEQTFPRSVVLLGSTGSIGVSTLRIIERHPDLFTVTALAGGRNIERLTEQALRWRPPYLGVQTEEGRAALCANLPADYRPEIVAGPQGYAALAALPEAST
;
A
#
# COMPACT_ATOMS: atom_id res chain seq x y z
N MET A 1 46.99 0.66 6.34
CA MET A 1 46.00 -0.39 6.66
C MET A 1 44.73 -0.05 5.88
N LEU A 2 44.43 -0.81 4.83
CA LEU A 2 43.26 -0.57 3.96
C LEU A 2 42.03 -1.21 4.61
N GLN A 3 41.00 -0.41 4.92
CA GLN A 3 39.71 -0.92 5.37
C GLN A 3 38.89 -1.32 4.14
N TYR A 4 38.72 -2.64 3.95
CA TYR A 4 38.02 -3.25 2.81
C TYR A 4 36.49 -3.20 2.91
N ILE A 5 35.95 -2.66 4.01
CA ILE A 5 34.52 -2.63 4.29
C ILE A 5 34.13 -1.18 4.57
N THR A 6 33.23 -0.65 3.76
CA THR A 6 32.56 0.63 4.04
C THR A 6 31.92 0.54 5.41
N ALA A 7 32.12 1.55 6.26
CA ALA A 7 31.38 1.65 7.51
C ALA A 7 29.89 1.44 7.24
N LEU A 8 29.21 0.69 8.11
CA LEU A 8 27.77 0.51 7.99
C LEU A 8 27.13 1.89 7.83
N PRO A 9 26.20 2.06 6.87
CA PRO A 9 25.48 3.32 6.76
C PRO A 9 24.85 3.66 8.11
N SER A 10 24.72 4.96 8.37
CA SER A 10 24.10 5.52 9.57
C SER A 10 22.89 4.67 10.03
N PRO A 11 22.67 4.48 11.36
CA PRO A 11 21.49 3.82 11.90
C PRO A 11 20.15 4.50 11.54
N ALA A 12 20.10 5.42 10.59
CA ALA A 12 18.85 5.86 9.96
C ALA A 12 18.02 4.72 9.34
N TRP A 13 18.60 3.52 9.15
CA TRP A 13 17.84 2.30 8.84
C TRP A 13 17.24 1.61 10.07
N GLU A 14 17.57 2.04 11.31
CA GLU A 14 16.85 1.69 12.52
C GLU A 14 15.42 2.21 12.35
N GLN A 15 14.56 1.25 12.04
CA GLN A 15 13.24 1.50 11.49
C GLN A 15 12.38 2.19 12.56
N THR A 16 11.87 3.39 12.25
CA THR A 16 10.70 3.91 12.95
C THR A 16 9.52 3.00 12.63
N PHE A 17 9.04 2.29 13.65
CA PHE A 17 7.82 1.49 13.58
C PHE A 17 6.63 2.32 14.08
N PRO A 18 5.41 2.07 13.56
CA PRO A 18 5.09 1.14 12.48
C PRO A 18 5.57 1.65 11.10
N ARG A 19 5.96 0.72 10.23
CA ARG A 19 6.37 1.01 8.85
C ARG A 19 5.14 1.26 7.98
N SER A 20 5.12 2.39 7.29
CA SER A 20 4.09 2.73 6.31
C SER A 20 4.33 1.97 5.01
N VAL A 21 3.37 1.14 4.59
CA VAL A 21 3.48 0.27 3.42
C VAL A 21 2.53 0.69 2.31
N VAL A 22 3.04 0.81 1.08
CA VAL A 22 2.27 0.94 -0.15
C VAL A 22 2.29 -0.38 -0.92
N LEU A 23 1.12 -1.03 -1.06
CA LEU A 23 1.03 -2.35 -1.68
C LEU A 23 0.43 -2.31 -3.08
N LEU A 24 1.30 -2.24 -4.09
CA LEU A 24 0.94 -2.29 -5.50
C LEU A 24 0.68 -3.75 -5.92
N GLY A 25 -0.57 -4.10 -6.22
CA GLY A 25 -0.96 -5.48 -6.53
C GLY A 25 -1.44 -6.29 -5.31
N SER A 26 -2.08 -5.60 -4.35
CA SER A 26 -2.67 -6.16 -3.12
C SER A 26 -3.62 -7.35 -3.35
N THR A 27 -4.28 -7.42 -4.50
CA THR A 27 -5.23 -8.49 -4.85
C THR A 27 -4.56 -9.77 -5.39
N GLY A 28 -3.26 -9.71 -5.72
CA GLY A 28 -2.46 -10.84 -6.22
C GLY A 28 -1.98 -11.77 -5.11
N SER A 29 -1.30 -12.87 -5.48
CA SER A 29 -0.82 -13.87 -4.52
C SER A 29 0.16 -13.30 -3.49
N ILE A 30 1.13 -12.51 -3.94
CA ILE A 30 2.09 -11.83 -3.06
C ILE A 30 1.37 -10.81 -2.18
N GLY A 31 0.54 -9.95 -2.78
CA GLY A 31 -0.20 -8.92 -2.03
C GLY A 31 -1.08 -9.49 -0.92
N VAL A 32 -1.85 -10.54 -1.22
CA VAL A 32 -2.66 -11.25 -0.22
C VAL A 32 -1.80 -11.85 0.89
N SER A 33 -0.66 -12.45 0.53
CA SER A 33 0.26 -13.03 1.52
C SER A 33 0.88 -11.95 2.41
N THR A 34 1.28 -10.81 1.83
CA THR A 34 1.80 -9.65 2.56
C THR A 34 0.77 -9.11 3.54
N LEU A 35 -0.49 -8.94 3.14
CA LEU A 35 -1.56 -8.47 4.02
C LEU A 35 -1.82 -9.41 5.20
N ARG A 36 -1.66 -10.73 5.02
CA ARG A 36 -1.74 -11.72 6.11
C ARG A 36 -0.61 -11.59 7.12
N ILE A 37 0.56 -11.14 6.70
CA ILE A 37 1.68 -10.86 7.60
C ILE A 37 1.40 -9.57 8.36
N ILE A 38 0.97 -8.50 7.68
CA ILE A 38 0.60 -7.22 8.28
C ILE A 38 -0.49 -7.41 9.35
N GLU A 39 -1.50 -8.23 9.08
CA GLU A 39 -2.54 -8.56 10.06
C GLU A 39 -2.00 -9.17 11.36
N ARG A 40 -0.92 -9.95 11.29
CA ARG A 40 -0.30 -10.61 12.45
C ARG A 40 0.64 -9.69 13.22
N HIS A 41 1.04 -8.57 12.63
CA HIS A 41 2.04 -7.65 13.17
C HIS A 41 1.60 -6.18 13.01
N PRO A 42 0.45 -5.79 13.59
CA PRO A 42 -0.10 -4.44 13.44
C PRO A 42 0.76 -3.35 14.12
N ASP A 43 1.64 -3.73 15.05
CA ASP A 43 2.63 -2.88 15.70
C ASP A 43 3.81 -2.53 14.79
N LEU A 44 4.06 -3.36 13.77
CA LEU A 44 5.19 -3.20 12.86
C LEU A 44 4.80 -2.55 11.53
N PHE A 45 3.54 -2.60 11.13
CA PHE A 45 3.12 -2.14 9.80
C PHE A 45 1.81 -1.37 9.82
N THR A 46 1.74 -0.33 9.01
CA THR A 46 0.52 0.41 8.69
C THR A 46 0.34 0.43 7.18
N VAL A 47 -0.87 0.14 6.71
CA VAL A 47 -1.18 0.15 5.27
C VAL A 47 -1.55 1.57 4.86
N THR A 48 -0.69 2.21 4.08
CA THR A 48 -0.91 3.57 3.59
C THR A 48 -1.66 3.58 2.26
N ALA A 49 -1.37 2.62 1.38
CA ALA A 49 -2.07 2.50 0.11
C ALA A 49 -2.24 1.04 -0.32
N LEU A 50 -3.38 0.75 -0.95
CA LEU A 50 -3.63 -0.53 -1.62
C LEU A 50 -3.99 -0.28 -3.08
N ALA A 51 -3.26 -0.91 -4.00
CA ALA A 51 -3.64 -0.90 -5.41
C ALA A 51 -4.00 -2.31 -5.88
N GLY A 52 -5.10 -2.44 -6.60
CA GLY A 52 -5.64 -3.70 -7.11
C GLY A 52 -5.87 -3.64 -8.62
N GLY A 53 -5.68 -4.78 -9.28
CA GLY A 53 -5.86 -4.89 -10.72
C GLY A 53 -7.34 -4.99 -11.10
N ARG A 54 -7.72 -6.15 -11.64
CA ARG A 54 -9.08 -6.40 -12.14
C ARG A 54 -10.08 -6.85 -11.06
N ASN A 55 -9.60 -7.29 -9.89
CA ASN A 55 -10.46 -7.82 -8.84
C ASN A 55 -10.89 -6.69 -7.88
N ILE A 56 -11.87 -5.90 -8.31
CA ILE A 56 -12.40 -4.75 -7.55
C ILE A 56 -13.11 -5.21 -6.27
N GLU A 57 -13.80 -6.34 -6.29
CA GLU A 57 -14.46 -6.91 -5.12
C GLU A 57 -13.46 -7.18 -3.99
N ARG A 58 -12.40 -7.93 -4.28
CA ARG A 58 -11.33 -8.18 -3.29
C ARG A 58 -10.64 -6.90 -2.85
N LEU A 59 -10.38 -5.97 -3.78
CA LEU A 59 -9.79 -4.67 -3.40
C LEU A 59 -10.70 -3.91 -2.44
N THR A 60 -12.02 -3.97 -2.64
CA THR A 60 -13.02 -3.37 -1.75
C THR A 60 -12.96 -4.02 -0.38
N GLU A 61 -12.98 -5.36 -0.29
CA GLU A 61 -12.85 -6.08 0.99
C GLU A 61 -11.59 -5.66 1.75
N GLN A 62 -10.46 -5.56 1.05
CA GLN A 62 -9.20 -5.11 1.63
C GLN A 62 -9.30 -3.64 2.07
N ALA A 63 -9.85 -2.76 1.23
CA ALA A 63 -10.02 -1.36 1.55
C ALA A 63 -10.90 -1.13 2.79
N LEU A 64 -11.98 -1.90 2.96
CA LEU A 64 -12.85 -1.81 4.14
C LEU A 64 -12.18 -2.29 5.41
N ARG A 65 -11.29 -3.28 5.30
CA ARG A 65 -10.58 -3.86 6.44
C ARG A 65 -9.46 -2.97 6.94
N TRP A 66 -8.61 -2.49 6.04
CA TRP A 66 -7.41 -1.72 6.41
C TRP A 66 -7.62 -0.21 6.36
N ARG A 67 -8.67 0.26 5.68
CA ARG A 67 -9.04 1.67 5.51
C ARG A 67 -7.87 2.62 5.18
N PRO A 68 -6.98 2.25 4.22
CA PRO A 68 -5.88 3.13 3.83
C PRO A 68 -6.39 4.48 3.28
N PRO A 69 -5.64 5.57 3.47
CA PRO A 69 -5.98 6.86 2.86
C PRO A 69 -5.96 6.84 1.33
N TYR A 70 -5.23 5.92 0.70
CA TYR A 70 -5.09 5.86 -0.76
C TYR A 70 -5.46 4.50 -1.35
N LEU A 71 -6.15 4.52 -2.49
CA LEU A 71 -6.48 3.34 -3.29
C LEU A 71 -6.07 3.51 -4.75
N GLY A 72 -5.64 2.43 -5.39
CA GLY A 72 -5.24 2.42 -6.80
C GLY A 72 -5.98 1.35 -7.60
N VAL A 73 -6.41 1.71 -8.82
CA VAL A 73 -7.04 0.80 -9.78
C VAL A 73 -6.45 0.97 -11.18
N GLN A 74 -6.55 -0.05 -12.03
CA GLN A 74 -5.97 0.02 -13.37
C GLN A 74 -6.74 0.94 -14.33
N THR A 75 -8.06 1.05 -14.17
CA THR A 75 -8.91 1.77 -15.11
C THR A 75 -9.91 2.67 -14.40
N GLU A 76 -10.44 3.63 -15.15
CA GLU A 76 -11.45 4.57 -14.65
C GLU A 76 -12.78 3.89 -14.34
N GLU A 77 -13.14 2.84 -15.09
CA GLU A 77 -14.31 2.01 -14.80
C GLU A 77 -14.14 1.26 -13.48
N GLY A 78 -12.93 0.76 -13.21
CA GLY A 78 -12.58 0.17 -11.91
C GLY A 78 -12.70 1.17 -10.77
N ARG A 79 -12.35 2.45 -11.02
CA ARG A 79 -12.47 3.54 -10.04
C ARG A 79 -13.92 3.80 -9.68
N ALA A 80 -14.77 3.93 -10.69
CA ALA A 80 -16.20 4.13 -10.51
C ALA A 80 -16.84 2.95 -9.75
N ALA A 81 -16.49 1.72 -10.12
CA ALA A 81 -16.98 0.51 -9.44
C ALA A 81 -16.52 0.44 -7.98
N LEU A 82 -15.25 0.77 -7.71
CA LEU A 82 -14.73 0.81 -6.35
C LEU A 82 -15.47 1.87 -5.51
N CYS A 83 -15.59 3.10 -6.00
CA CYS A 83 -16.33 4.18 -5.33
C CYS A 83 -17.76 3.77 -4.95
N ALA A 84 -18.47 3.06 -5.84
CA ALA A 84 -19.84 2.63 -5.60
C ALA A 84 -19.97 1.63 -4.43
N ASN A 85 -18.90 0.88 -4.11
CA ASN A 85 -18.90 -0.13 -3.07
C ASN A 85 -18.34 0.38 -1.73
N LEU A 86 -17.82 1.61 -1.66
CA LEU A 86 -17.29 2.18 -0.42
C LEU A 86 -18.39 2.87 0.40
N PRO A 87 -18.38 2.73 1.74
CA PRO A 87 -19.37 3.35 2.60
C PRO A 87 -19.16 4.87 2.73
N ALA A 88 -20.19 5.57 3.20
CA ALA A 88 -20.22 7.03 3.25
C ALA A 88 -19.21 7.65 4.25
N ASP A 89 -18.72 6.89 5.22
CA ASP A 89 -17.74 7.31 6.23
C ASP A 89 -16.28 7.07 5.79
N TYR A 90 -16.08 6.48 4.60
CA TYR A 90 -14.76 6.20 4.06
C TYR A 90 -14.50 7.02 2.79
N ARG A 91 -13.47 7.86 2.81
CA ARG A 91 -13.14 8.80 1.72
C ARG A 91 -11.66 8.71 1.35
N PRO A 92 -11.19 7.56 0.84
CA PRO A 92 -9.82 7.46 0.36
C PRO A 92 -9.65 8.27 -0.93
N GLU A 93 -8.44 8.74 -1.19
CA GLU A 93 -8.05 9.24 -2.50
C GLU A 93 -7.87 8.04 -3.44
N ILE A 94 -8.61 8.01 -4.56
CA ILE A 94 -8.58 6.89 -5.51
C ILE A 94 -7.97 7.34 -6.82
N VAL A 95 -6.85 6.74 -7.17
CA VAL A 95 -6.12 7.00 -8.41
C VAL A 95 -6.30 5.87 -9.41
N ALA A 96 -6.21 6.20 -10.71
CA ALA A 96 -6.35 5.24 -11.79
C ALA A 96 -5.16 5.25 -12.75
N GLY A 97 -4.89 4.09 -13.35
CA GLY A 97 -3.93 3.95 -14.43
C GLY A 97 -2.46 4.01 -14.00
N PRO A 98 -1.53 3.92 -14.97
CA PRO A 98 -0.09 3.85 -14.70
C PRO A 98 0.45 5.05 -13.92
N GLN A 99 -0.03 6.26 -14.22
CA GLN A 99 0.36 7.48 -13.53
C GLN A 99 -0.12 7.50 -12.08
N GLY A 100 -1.33 6.99 -11.82
CA GLY A 100 -1.83 6.82 -10.46
C GLY A 100 -0.96 5.86 -9.65
N TYR A 101 -0.60 4.72 -10.23
CA TYR A 101 0.31 3.77 -9.57
C TYR A 101 1.68 4.37 -9.27
N ALA A 102 2.24 5.15 -10.21
CA ALA A 102 3.50 5.84 -10.00
C ALA A 102 3.41 6.89 -8.87
N ALA A 103 2.28 7.60 -8.76
CA ALA A 103 2.02 8.53 -7.68
C ALA A 103 1.95 7.82 -6.32
N LEU A 104 1.25 6.69 -6.22
CA LEU A 104 1.20 5.89 -4.99
C LEU A 104 2.59 5.41 -4.57
N ALA A 105 3.39 4.95 -5.54
CA ALA A 105 4.76 4.49 -5.28
C ALA A 105 5.70 5.60 -4.77
N ALA A 106 5.35 6.86 -5.01
CA ALA A 106 6.16 8.03 -4.68
C ALA A 106 5.62 8.81 -3.47
N LEU A 107 4.65 8.28 -2.73
CA LEU A 107 4.08 8.94 -1.55
C LEU A 107 5.18 9.20 -0.50
N PRO A 108 5.35 10.45 -0.03
CA PRO A 108 6.40 10.80 0.94
C PRO A 108 6.21 10.13 2.31
N GLU A 109 4.96 9.81 2.68
CA GLU A 109 4.61 9.06 3.88
C GLU A 109 4.85 7.55 3.76
N ALA A 110 5.16 7.04 2.57
CA ALA A 110 5.50 5.63 2.37
C ALA A 110 6.93 5.36 2.84
N SER A 111 7.09 4.37 3.70
CA SER A 111 8.41 3.90 4.13
C SER A 111 8.91 2.75 3.24
N THR A 112 8.00 2.03 2.59
CA THR A 112 8.27 0.85 1.75
C THR A 112 7.17 0.66 0.72
#